data_AF-A0A3A0FZM0-F1
#
_entry.id   AF-A0A3A0FZM0-F1
#
_cell.length_a   1.000
_cell.length_b   1.000
_cell.length_c   1.000
_cell.angle_alpha   90.00
_cell.angle_beta   90.00
_cell.angle_gamma   90.00
#
_symmetry.space_group_name_H-M   'P 1'
#
loop_
_entity.id
_entity.type
_entity.pdbx_description
1 polymer ?
#
loop_
_entity_poly.entity_id
_entity_poly.type
_entity_poly.pdbx_seq_one_letter_code
_entity_poly.pdbx_strand_id
1 'polypeptide(L)'
;MIEPRTCAALAAALLALAAAGDARATTAIFLDRCSAGCAYTAGPDDARTNASSVVDATSVVSAFAHGDASWDAVVACVQDAFAPFDAVVTDVDPGEAGHLEIAVAGTPQQIGLPAGVGNVSPITCAGDRVIANGVAFAFANLLGDAPLDICWNAAQAAGALLGLDRVLLAADVMTYLDGPLPKQFLDETGDCGEDTPRTCQCGGTAQNSYQWLLATLPEPGALAAGGGALLALAAVARRH
;
A
#
# COMPACT_ATOMS: atom_id res chain seq x y z
N MET A 1 -11.70 -54.04 5.33
CA MET A 1 -10.28 -53.91 5.76
C MET A 1 -9.65 -52.86 4.88
N ILE A 2 -9.49 -51.64 5.39
CA ILE A 2 -8.84 -50.53 4.69
C ILE A 2 -7.34 -50.69 4.97
N GLU A 3 -6.52 -50.76 3.93
CA GLU A 3 -5.07 -51.00 4.08
C GLU A 3 -4.41 -49.88 4.90
N PRO A 4 -3.45 -50.20 5.79
CA PRO A 4 -2.78 -49.21 6.65
C PRO A 4 -1.96 -48.16 5.88
N ARG A 5 -1.74 -48.35 4.57
CA ARG A 5 -1.02 -47.40 3.71
C ARG A 5 -1.87 -46.19 3.29
N THR A 6 -3.19 -46.31 3.24
CA THR A 6 -4.08 -45.22 2.83
C THR A 6 -4.32 -44.18 3.93
N CYS A 7 -4.26 -44.57 5.21
CA CYS A 7 -4.38 -43.62 6.33
C CYS A 7 -3.16 -42.70 6.49
N ALA A 8 -1.95 -43.20 6.23
CA ALA A 8 -0.72 -42.41 6.35
C ALA A 8 -0.61 -41.35 5.24
N ALA A 9 -1.01 -41.70 4.02
CA ALA A 9 -1.02 -40.78 2.89
C ALA A 9 -2.08 -39.66 3.04
N LEU A 10 -3.27 -39.98 3.56
CA LEU A 10 -4.28 -38.95 3.87
C LEU A 10 -3.84 -38.00 4.98
N ALA A 11 -3.21 -38.52 6.05
CA ALA A 11 -2.71 -37.69 7.15
C ALA A 11 -1.57 -36.76 6.72
N ALA A 12 -0.68 -37.23 5.83
CA ALA A 12 0.38 -36.40 5.25
C ALA A 12 -0.17 -35.34 4.29
N ALA A 13 -1.19 -35.67 3.49
CA ALA A 13 -1.86 -34.71 2.61
C ALA A 13 -2.65 -33.64 3.40
N LEU A 14 -3.30 -34.02 4.49
CA LEU A 14 -3.98 -33.08 5.40
C LEU A 14 -3.01 -32.19 6.18
N LEU A 15 -1.83 -32.69 6.58
CA LEU A 15 -0.78 -31.85 7.17
C LEU A 15 -0.15 -30.89 6.15
N ALA A 16 0.01 -31.31 4.89
CA ALA A 16 0.53 -30.46 3.82
C ALA A 16 -0.45 -29.35 3.43
N LEU A 17 -1.77 -29.62 3.42
CA LEU A 17 -2.79 -28.58 3.22
C LEU A 17 -2.89 -27.60 4.40
N ALA A 18 -2.62 -28.03 5.63
CA ALA A 18 -2.63 -27.16 6.80
C ALA A 18 -1.38 -26.24 6.90
N ALA A 19 -0.26 -26.64 6.29
CA ALA A 19 0.96 -25.82 6.22
C ALA A 19 0.99 -24.87 5.00
N ALA A 20 0.09 -25.06 4.04
CA ALA A 20 -0.14 -24.14 2.92
C ALA A 20 -1.16 -23.04 3.26
N GLY A 21 -1.26 -22.68 4.55
CA GLY A 21 -1.86 -21.41 4.92
C GLY A 21 -1.01 -20.31 4.31
N ASP A 22 -1.57 -19.63 3.32
CA ASP A 22 -1.00 -18.49 2.62
C ASP A 22 -0.67 -17.39 3.65
N ALA A 23 0.51 -17.47 4.26
CA ALA A 23 1.05 -16.37 5.03
C ALA A 23 1.38 -15.29 4.01
N ARG A 24 0.40 -14.44 3.71
CA ARG A 24 0.57 -13.25 2.87
C ARG A 24 1.84 -12.57 3.36
N ALA A 25 2.85 -12.49 2.50
CA ALA A 25 4.07 -11.80 2.84
C ALA A 25 3.70 -10.35 3.19
N THR A 26 4.26 -9.83 4.29
CA THR A 26 4.11 -8.43 4.69
C THR A 26 4.35 -7.53 3.48
N THR A 27 3.45 -6.57 3.26
CA THR A 27 3.53 -5.71 2.07
C THR A 27 4.64 -4.69 2.26
N ALA A 28 5.66 -4.71 1.40
CA ALA A 28 6.70 -3.68 1.39
C ALA A 28 6.19 -2.44 0.66
N ILE A 29 6.40 -1.27 1.25
CA ILE A 29 6.18 0.05 0.65
C ILE A 29 7.54 0.73 0.59
N PHE A 30 8.11 0.79 -0.61
CA PHE A 30 9.37 1.45 -0.89
C PHE A 30 9.13 2.92 -1.21
N LEU A 31 9.83 3.81 -0.51
CA LEU A 31 9.88 5.24 -0.80
C LEU A 31 11.18 5.56 -1.53
N ASP A 32 11.08 5.89 -2.82
CA ASP A 32 12.25 6.25 -3.62
C ASP A 32 12.42 7.77 -3.67
N ARG A 33 13.54 8.26 -3.13
CA ARG A 33 13.93 9.68 -3.23
C ARG A 33 14.59 10.05 -4.56
N CYS A 34 14.71 9.10 -5.47
CA CYS A 34 15.32 9.23 -6.78
C CYS A 34 16.73 9.82 -6.72
N SER A 35 17.61 9.32 -5.83
CA SER A 35 18.89 9.98 -5.52
C SER A 35 19.80 10.23 -6.74
N ALA A 36 19.64 9.46 -7.83
CA ALA A 36 20.34 9.65 -9.11
C ALA A 36 19.40 10.04 -10.28
N GLY A 37 18.16 10.38 -9.97
CA GLY A 37 17.02 10.41 -10.89
C GLY A 37 16.43 9.00 -11.10
N CYS A 38 15.10 8.90 -11.08
CA CYS A 38 14.39 7.67 -11.40
C CYS A 38 13.90 7.71 -12.83
N ALA A 39 14.24 6.71 -13.63
CA ALA A 39 13.67 6.54 -14.96
C ALA A 39 12.48 5.57 -14.87
N TYR A 40 11.30 6.03 -15.29
CA TYR A 40 10.11 5.20 -15.42
C TYR A 40 9.75 5.03 -16.89
N THR A 41 9.25 3.86 -17.25
CA THR A 41 8.77 3.56 -18.60
C THR A 41 7.26 3.34 -18.60
N ALA A 42 6.60 3.71 -19.69
CA ALA A 42 5.17 3.52 -19.84
C ALA A 42 4.83 2.02 -19.96
N GLY A 43 3.87 1.55 -19.17
CA GLY A 43 3.45 0.15 -19.21
C GLY A 43 2.50 -0.22 -18.07
N PRO A 44 2.11 -1.49 -17.95
CA PRO A 44 1.49 -1.98 -16.72
C PRO A 44 2.42 -1.73 -15.52
N ASP A 45 1.86 -1.38 -14.37
CA ASP A 45 2.67 -1.08 -13.19
C ASP A 45 3.50 -2.30 -12.74
N ASP A 46 4.80 -2.10 -12.58
CA ASP A 46 5.73 -3.06 -11.99
C ASP A 46 6.97 -2.32 -11.46
N ALA A 47 6.97 -2.06 -10.15
CA ALA A 47 8.04 -1.38 -9.41
C ALA A 47 9.42 -2.04 -9.56
N ARG A 48 9.48 -3.36 -9.78
CA ARG A 48 10.76 -4.07 -9.98
C ARG A 48 11.47 -3.67 -11.27
N THR A 49 10.75 -3.07 -12.20
CA THR A 49 11.25 -2.67 -13.52
C THR A 49 11.00 -1.19 -13.83
N ASN A 50 10.53 -0.42 -12.85
CA ASN A 50 10.11 0.98 -12.99
C ASN A 50 9.13 1.18 -14.16
N ALA A 51 8.21 0.23 -14.37
CA ALA A 51 7.12 0.37 -15.32
C ALA A 51 5.92 0.98 -14.60
N SER A 52 5.28 2.00 -15.19
CA SER A 52 4.10 2.62 -14.60
C SER A 52 3.02 2.93 -15.64
N SER A 53 1.77 2.74 -15.22
CA SER A 53 0.59 3.06 -16.04
C SER A 53 0.25 4.55 -16.05
N VAL A 54 0.90 5.34 -15.20
CA VAL A 54 0.69 6.79 -15.07
C VAL A 54 1.52 7.58 -16.08
N VAL A 55 2.63 7.03 -16.57
CA VAL A 55 3.52 7.72 -17.52
C VAL A 55 3.22 7.30 -18.95
N ASP A 56 3.18 8.26 -19.88
CA ASP A 56 2.87 8.02 -21.30
C ASP A 56 4.12 7.75 -22.17
N ALA A 57 5.31 8.03 -21.63
CA ALA A 57 6.59 7.78 -22.26
C ALA A 57 7.69 7.62 -21.19
N THR A 58 8.88 7.17 -21.60
CA THR A 58 10.03 7.15 -20.71
C THR A 58 10.29 8.54 -20.14
N SER A 59 10.19 8.65 -18.82
CA SER A 59 10.25 9.90 -18.08
C SER A 59 11.30 9.79 -16.98
N VAL A 60 11.96 10.90 -16.66
CA VAL A 60 12.97 10.96 -15.59
C VAL A 60 12.48 11.89 -14.50
N VAL A 61 12.20 11.32 -13.33
CA VAL A 61 11.88 12.06 -12.11
C VAL A 61 13.19 12.49 -11.47
N SER A 62 13.38 13.80 -11.28
CA SER A 62 14.60 14.31 -10.63
C SER A 62 14.63 13.98 -9.15
N ALA A 63 15.83 13.86 -8.57
CA ALA A 63 16.04 13.62 -7.15
C ALA A 63 15.26 14.55 -6.22
N PHE A 64 14.89 14.02 -5.06
CA PHE A 64 14.38 14.77 -3.92
C PHE A 64 15.34 15.91 -3.55
N ALA A 65 14.82 17.14 -3.47
CA ALA A 65 15.65 18.35 -3.42
C ALA A 65 15.93 18.91 -2.01
N HIS A 66 15.36 18.31 -0.95
CA HIS A 66 15.29 18.96 0.37
C HIS A 66 16.29 18.41 1.42
N GLY A 67 17.20 17.52 1.00
CA GLY A 67 18.27 16.98 1.84
C GLY A 67 17.85 15.87 2.81
N ASP A 68 18.84 15.24 3.45
CA ASP A 68 18.63 14.00 4.22
C ASP A 68 17.74 14.21 5.45
N ALA A 69 17.86 15.32 6.17
CA ALA A 69 17.04 15.57 7.36
C ALA A 69 15.53 15.68 7.03
N SER A 70 15.20 16.28 5.88
CA SER A 70 13.82 16.37 5.40
C SER A 70 13.33 15.01 4.89
N TRP A 71 14.20 14.27 4.18
CA TRP A 71 13.93 12.90 3.75
C TRP A 71 13.61 11.97 4.94
N ASP A 72 14.44 11.97 5.97
CA ASP A 72 14.26 11.15 7.17
C ASP A 72 12.92 11.47 7.87
N ALA A 73 12.53 12.75 7.90
CA ALA A 73 11.26 13.18 8.46
C ALA A 73 10.05 12.70 7.62
N VAL A 74 10.17 12.68 6.29
CA VAL A 74 9.16 12.11 5.39
C VAL A 74 9.02 10.61 5.65
N VAL A 75 10.13 9.87 5.64
CA VAL A 75 10.14 8.41 5.84
C VAL A 75 9.52 8.03 7.18
N ALA A 76 9.94 8.68 8.26
CA ALA A 76 9.39 8.45 9.60
C ALA A 76 7.88 8.74 9.66
N CYS A 77 7.42 9.81 9.02
CA CYS A 77 6.00 10.15 9.00
C CYS A 77 5.16 9.11 8.22
N VAL A 78 5.66 8.59 7.09
CA VAL A 78 4.96 7.53 6.35
C VAL A 78 4.97 6.21 7.14
N GLN A 79 6.08 5.90 7.82
CA GLN A 79 6.15 4.77 8.76
C GLN A 79 5.08 4.88 9.85
N ASP A 80 4.94 6.05 10.48
CA ASP A 80 3.91 6.29 11.50
C ASP A 80 2.49 6.13 10.94
N ALA A 81 2.23 6.60 9.72
CA ALA A 81 0.91 6.47 9.08
C ALA A 81 0.51 5.01 8.83
N PHE A 82 1.46 4.13 8.52
CA PHE A 82 1.22 2.71 8.24
C PHE A 82 1.50 1.77 9.42
N ALA A 83 2.01 2.29 10.55
CA ALA A 83 2.34 1.50 11.75
C ALA A 83 1.21 0.58 12.28
N PRO A 84 -0.10 0.91 12.13
CA PRO A 84 -1.18 0.00 12.53
C PRO A 84 -1.37 -1.25 11.65
N PHE A 85 -0.71 -1.35 10.49
CA PHE A 85 -0.98 -2.41 9.50
C PHE A 85 0.24 -3.30 9.27
N ASP A 86 0.05 -4.52 8.75
CA ASP A 86 1.16 -5.41 8.32
C ASP A 86 1.77 -4.93 7.00
N ALA A 87 2.44 -3.78 7.10
CA ALA A 87 3.23 -3.15 6.06
C ALA A 87 4.63 -2.85 6.59
N VAL A 88 5.63 -2.93 5.71
CA VAL A 88 6.99 -2.46 5.98
C VAL A 88 7.27 -1.28 5.06
N VAL A 89 7.35 -0.09 5.65
CA VAL A 89 7.77 1.12 4.94
C VAL A 89 9.31 1.22 5.01
N THR A 90 9.95 1.30 3.85
CA THR A 90 11.42 1.31 3.69
C THR A 90 11.84 2.34 2.66
N ASP A 91 13.03 2.93 2.82
CA ASP A 91 13.72 3.73 1.81
C ASP A 91 14.94 2.99 1.22
N VAL A 92 15.07 1.71 1.55
CA VAL A 92 16.02 0.78 0.91
C VAL A 92 15.27 0.00 -0.17
N ASP A 93 15.75 0.13 -1.41
CA ASP A 93 15.24 -0.56 -2.60
C ASP A 93 15.16 -2.09 -2.38
N PRO A 94 13.97 -2.70 -2.42
CA PRO A 94 13.78 -4.15 -2.29
C PRO A 94 14.30 -4.97 -3.48
N GLY A 95 14.70 -4.33 -4.58
CA GLY A 95 15.12 -4.96 -5.82
C GLY A 95 13.98 -5.79 -6.45
N GLU A 96 14.25 -7.07 -6.73
CA GLU A 96 13.27 -7.95 -7.38
C GLU A 96 12.17 -8.47 -6.44
N ALA A 97 12.26 -8.20 -5.14
CA ALA A 97 11.20 -8.56 -4.20
C ALA A 97 9.92 -7.76 -4.50
N GLY A 98 8.74 -8.36 -4.32
CA GLY A 98 7.48 -7.64 -4.55
C GLY A 98 7.29 -6.50 -3.55
N HIS A 99 6.96 -5.31 -4.05
CA HIS A 99 6.79 -4.10 -3.24
C HIS A 99 5.95 -3.06 -3.97
N LEU A 100 5.25 -2.20 -3.23
CA LEU A 100 4.72 -0.96 -3.79
C LEU A 100 5.83 0.09 -3.81
N GLU A 101 5.90 0.91 -4.84
CA GLU A 101 6.89 1.98 -4.96
C GLU A 101 6.20 3.33 -5.04
N ILE A 102 6.68 4.26 -4.19
CA ILE A 102 6.30 5.66 -4.25
C ILE A 102 7.54 6.48 -4.60
N ALA A 103 7.55 7.06 -5.80
CA ALA A 103 8.54 8.04 -6.19
C ALA A 103 8.25 9.36 -5.44
N VAL A 104 8.98 9.60 -4.36
CA VAL A 104 8.83 10.79 -3.51
C VAL A 104 9.89 11.80 -3.90
N ALA A 105 9.73 12.40 -5.08
CA ALA A 105 10.72 13.28 -5.68
C ALA A 105 10.10 14.09 -6.83
N GLY A 106 10.92 14.94 -7.47
CA GLY A 106 10.56 15.57 -8.74
C GLY A 106 9.31 16.46 -8.74
N THR A 107 8.83 16.75 -9.95
CA THR A 107 7.67 17.61 -10.22
C THR A 107 6.71 16.94 -11.21
N PRO A 108 5.40 17.24 -11.19
CA PRO A 108 4.42 16.55 -12.04
C PRO A 108 4.69 16.68 -13.54
N GLN A 109 5.27 17.80 -13.96
CA GLN A 109 5.56 18.07 -15.37
C GLN A 109 6.61 17.12 -15.96
N GLN A 110 7.46 16.51 -15.12
CA GLN A 110 8.48 15.55 -15.58
C GLN A 110 7.88 14.27 -16.13
N ILE A 111 6.65 13.95 -15.75
CA ILE A 111 5.88 12.81 -16.29
C ILE A 111 4.66 13.25 -17.12
N GLY A 112 4.61 14.53 -17.52
CA GLY A 112 3.56 15.06 -18.40
C GLY A 112 2.29 15.55 -17.70
N LEU A 113 2.26 15.63 -16.36
CA LEU A 113 1.10 16.10 -15.61
C LEU A 113 1.07 17.63 -15.44
N PRO A 114 -0.11 18.23 -15.24
CA PRO A 114 -0.24 19.67 -14.97
C PRO A 114 0.52 20.13 -13.73
N ALA A 115 0.92 21.41 -13.73
CA ALA A 115 1.42 22.06 -12.53
C ALA A 115 0.37 22.04 -11.42
N GLY A 116 0.80 21.84 -10.17
CA GLY A 116 -0.09 21.82 -9.00
C GLY A 116 -0.58 20.43 -8.59
N VAL A 117 -0.31 19.38 -9.37
CA VAL A 117 -0.57 18.00 -8.95
C VAL A 117 0.45 17.60 -7.89
N GLY A 118 0.02 17.38 -6.65
CA GLY A 118 0.88 17.00 -5.52
C GLY A 118 1.24 15.51 -5.47
N ASN A 119 0.31 14.64 -5.88
CA ASN A 119 0.55 13.21 -6.06
C ASN A 119 -0.37 12.64 -7.14
N VAL A 120 0.00 11.47 -7.66
CA VAL A 120 -0.81 10.68 -8.58
C VAL A 120 -0.55 9.20 -8.33
N SER A 121 -1.61 8.41 -8.38
CA SER A 121 -1.53 6.96 -8.24
C SER A 121 -2.59 6.32 -9.12
N PRO A 122 -2.29 5.18 -9.77
CA PRO A 122 -3.35 4.34 -10.29
C PRO A 122 -4.14 3.73 -9.12
N ILE A 123 -5.37 3.30 -9.41
CA ILE A 123 -6.22 2.55 -8.49
C ILE A 123 -6.96 1.49 -9.30
N THR A 124 -7.10 0.30 -8.73
CA THR A 124 -7.81 -0.81 -9.36
C THR A 124 -9.04 -1.19 -8.57
N CYS A 125 -10.12 -1.45 -9.30
CA CYS A 125 -11.37 -1.97 -8.74
C CYS A 125 -11.54 -3.48 -9.02
N ALA A 126 -10.52 -4.11 -9.60
CA ALA A 126 -10.50 -5.53 -9.88
C ALA A 126 -9.85 -6.32 -8.73
N GLY A 127 -10.21 -7.60 -8.61
CA GLY A 127 -9.56 -8.52 -7.68
C GLY A 127 -9.68 -8.10 -6.22
N ASP A 128 -8.55 -8.16 -5.49
CA ASP A 128 -8.42 -7.70 -4.10
C ASP A 128 -8.23 -6.18 -3.99
N ARG A 129 -8.36 -5.45 -5.11
CA ARG A 129 -8.24 -3.99 -5.21
C ARG A 129 -6.86 -3.45 -4.82
N VAL A 130 -5.84 -4.30 -4.82
CA VAL A 130 -4.42 -3.93 -4.68
C VAL A 130 -3.73 -3.99 -6.03
N ILE A 131 -2.95 -2.97 -6.36
CA ILE A 131 -2.06 -2.99 -7.52
C ILE A 131 -0.75 -3.63 -7.08
N ALA A 132 -0.60 -4.94 -7.31
CA ALA A 132 0.64 -5.65 -7.02
C ALA A 132 1.80 -5.01 -7.79
N ASN A 133 2.90 -4.75 -7.10
CA ASN A 133 4.05 -3.99 -7.63
C ASN A 133 3.69 -2.61 -8.19
N GLY A 134 2.65 -1.97 -7.65
CA GLY A 134 2.18 -0.68 -8.11
C GLY A 134 3.22 0.43 -7.94
N VAL A 135 3.23 1.35 -8.89
CA VAL A 135 4.07 2.56 -8.86
C VAL A 135 3.17 3.78 -8.76
N ALA A 136 3.48 4.67 -7.82
CA ALA A 136 2.82 5.97 -7.70
C ALA A 136 3.85 7.09 -7.44
N PHE A 137 3.40 8.34 -7.56
CA PHE A 137 4.28 9.50 -7.52
C PHE A 137 3.77 10.53 -6.50
N ALA A 138 4.66 11.00 -5.63
CA ALA A 138 4.44 12.12 -4.74
C ALA A 138 5.48 13.20 -5.04
N PHE A 139 5.05 14.30 -5.66
CA PHE A 139 5.94 15.29 -6.28
C PHE A 139 6.55 16.25 -5.26
N ALA A 140 7.52 15.75 -4.49
CA ALA A 140 8.09 16.47 -3.35
C ALA A 140 8.71 17.82 -3.71
N ASN A 141 9.29 17.97 -4.91
CA ASN A 141 9.95 19.22 -5.30
C ASN A 141 8.95 20.32 -5.68
N LEU A 142 7.67 19.99 -5.88
CA LEU A 142 6.58 20.97 -6.02
C LEU A 142 6.26 21.64 -4.67
N LEU A 143 6.35 20.91 -3.57
CA LEU A 143 5.86 21.33 -2.25
C LEU A 143 6.87 22.17 -1.45
N GLY A 144 8.14 22.19 -1.88
CA GLY A 144 9.24 22.78 -1.10
C GLY A 144 9.63 21.90 0.09
N ASP A 145 10.47 22.42 0.99
CA ASP A 145 10.91 21.70 2.20
C ASP A 145 9.79 21.65 3.26
N ALA A 146 8.79 20.83 2.97
CA ALA A 146 7.57 20.65 3.75
C ALA A 146 7.36 19.14 4.02
N PRO A 147 8.18 18.52 4.88
CA PRO A 147 8.23 17.06 5.04
C PRO A 147 6.88 16.44 5.42
N LEU A 148 6.05 17.19 6.17
CA LEU A 148 4.73 16.73 6.58
C LEU A 148 3.72 16.70 5.41
N ASP A 149 3.73 17.72 4.55
CA ASP A 149 2.89 17.73 3.33
C ASP A 149 3.34 16.66 2.33
N ILE A 150 4.66 16.48 2.19
CA ILE A 150 5.25 15.43 1.35
C ILE A 150 4.84 14.04 1.85
N CYS A 151 4.93 13.82 3.17
CA CYS A 151 4.51 12.57 3.81
C CYS A 151 3.06 12.23 3.48
N TRP A 152 2.12 13.16 3.63
CA TRP A 152 0.71 12.86 3.35
C TRP A 152 0.47 12.58 1.87
N ASN A 153 1.15 13.29 0.97
CA ASN A 153 1.07 13.00 -0.47
C ASN A 153 1.58 11.59 -0.78
N ALA A 154 2.69 11.16 -0.15
CA ALA A 154 3.23 9.81 -0.31
C ALA A 154 2.32 8.73 0.29
N ALA A 155 1.84 8.93 1.52
CA ALA A 155 0.94 7.99 2.18
C ALA A 155 -0.41 7.85 1.46
N GLN A 156 -0.92 8.97 0.94
CA GLN A 156 -2.13 8.99 0.15
C GLN A 156 -1.97 8.30 -1.22
N ALA A 157 -0.80 8.45 -1.86
CA ALA A 157 -0.48 7.72 -3.09
C ALA A 157 -0.41 6.20 -2.83
N ALA A 158 0.26 5.79 -1.74
CA ALA A 158 0.29 4.38 -1.33
C ALA A 158 -1.11 3.83 -1.01
N GLY A 159 -1.96 4.62 -0.32
CA GLY A 159 -3.35 4.24 -0.05
C GLY A 159 -4.16 3.97 -1.32
N ALA A 160 -3.96 4.75 -2.39
CA ALA A 160 -4.62 4.53 -3.67
C ALA A 160 -4.16 3.23 -4.37
N LEU A 161 -2.87 2.88 -4.32
CA LEU A 161 -2.37 1.57 -4.78
C LEU A 161 -3.01 0.41 -4.01
N LEU A 162 -3.39 0.65 -2.75
CA LEU A 162 -4.10 -0.29 -1.88
C LEU A 162 -5.63 -0.23 -2.02
N GLY A 163 -6.15 0.51 -3.01
CA GLY A 163 -7.56 0.52 -3.37
C GLY A 163 -8.41 1.56 -2.65
N LEU A 164 -7.80 2.45 -1.85
CA LEU A 164 -8.51 3.55 -1.19
C LEU A 164 -8.79 4.69 -2.17
N ASP A 165 -9.99 5.24 -2.07
CA ASP A 165 -10.37 6.48 -2.72
C ASP A 165 -10.18 7.68 -1.78
N ARG A 166 -10.44 8.89 -2.26
CA ARG A 166 -10.46 10.11 -1.48
C ARG A 166 -11.66 10.16 -0.54
N VAL A 167 -11.48 10.71 0.66
CA VAL A 167 -12.57 10.92 1.63
C VAL A 167 -12.66 12.36 2.11
N LEU A 168 -13.88 12.78 2.43
CA LEU A 168 -14.19 14.10 3.00
C LEU A 168 -14.11 14.10 4.53
N LEU A 169 -13.04 13.54 5.08
CA LEU A 169 -12.70 13.59 6.50
C LEU A 169 -11.38 14.33 6.65
N ALA A 170 -11.42 15.56 7.18
CA ALA A 170 -10.27 16.47 7.16
C ALA A 170 -9.01 15.96 7.89
N ALA A 171 -9.18 15.03 8.84
CA ALA A 171 -8.07 14.40 9.56
C ALA A 171 -7.58 13.09 8.88
N ASP A 172 -8.22 12.64 7.80
CA ASP A 172 -7.88 11.39 7.12
C ASP A 172 -6.75 11.59 6.10
N VAL A 173 -5.80 10.65 6.01
CA VAL A 173 -4.71 10.68 5.01
C VAL A 173 -5.25 10.76 3.57
N MET A 174 -6.40 10.14 3.30
CA MET A 174 -7.01 10.12 1.97
C MET A 174 -7.79 11.39 1.63
N THR A 175 -7.71 12.46 2.43
CA THR A 175 -8.43 13.71 2.16
C THR A 175 -7.57 14.77 1.43
N TYR A 176 -8.22 15.62 0.64
CA TYR A 176 -7.65 16.89 0.18
C TYR A 176 -8.04 18.09 1.06
N LEU A 177 -8.94 17.89 2.02
CA LEU A 177 -9.37 18.96 2.90
C LEU A 177 -8.25 19.39 3.85
N ASP A 178 -8.21 20.69 4.12
CA ASP A 178 -7.43 21.24 5.23
C ASP A 178 -8.07 20.80 6.54
N GLY A 179 -7.24 20.44 7.52
CA GLY A 179 -7.73 19.79 8.73
C GLY A 179 -6.73 19.74 9.87
N PRO A 180 -7.12 19.13 10.99
CA PRO A 180 -6.23 18.92 12.11
C PRO A 180 -5.08 17.99 11.70
N LEU A 181 -3.90 18.26 12.25
CA LEU A 181 -2.68 17.52 11.99
C LEU A 181 -2.24 16.78 13.27
N PRO A 182 -1.53 15.64 13.16
CA PRO A 182 -1.20 14.93 11.91
C PRO A 182 -2.43 14.24 11.31
N LYS A 183 -2.44 14.05 9.98
CA LYS A 183 -3.43 13.20 9.31
C LYS A 183 -3.12 11.72 9.58
N GLN A 184 -4.16 10.89 9.71
CA GLN A 184 -4.05 9.45 9.94
C GLN A 184 -5.09 8.70 9.09
N PHE A 185 -4.91 7.42 8.83
CA PHE A 185 -6.04 6.62 8.33
C PHE A 185 -7.05 6.47 9.47
N LEU A 186 -8.27 6.99 9.30
CA LEU A 186 -9.25 7.03 10.37
C LEU A 186 -10.15 5.80 10.35
N ASP A 187 -10.43 5.26 11.54
CA ASP A 187 -11.51 4.31 11.75
C ASP A 187 -12.86 5.04 11.83
N GLU A 188 -13.17 5.75 10.76
CA GLU A 188 -14.41 6.49 10.58
C GLU A 188 -14.86 6.39 9.11
N THR A 189 -16.16 6.18 8.91
CA THR A 189 -16.73 6.16 7.56
C THR A 189 -16.94 7.60 7.08
N GLY A 190 -16.26 7.96 5.98
CA GLY A 190 -16.39 9.27 5.33
C GLY A 190 -16.95 9.14 3.92
N ASP A 191 -17.72 10.15 3.49
CA ASP A 191 -18.15 10.26 2.09
C ASP A 191 -16.94 10.37 1.17
N CYS A 192 -16.98 9.67 0.04
CA CYS A 192 -15.93 9.75 -0.95
C CYS A 192 -15.96 11.10 -1.68
N GLY A 193 -14.79 11.63 -1.99
CA GLY A 193 -14.64 12.87 -2.75
C GLY A 193 -13.44 13.70 -2.34
N GLU A 194 -13.18 14.71 -3.17
CA GLU A 194 -12.06 15.63 -3.06
C GLU A 194 -12.43 16.89 -2.27
N ASP A 195 -13.50 17.54 -2.70
CA ASP A 195 -14.03 18.80 -2.17
C ASP A 195 -15.56 18.79 -2.08
N THR A 196 -16.21 17.89 -2.81
CA THR A 196 -17.65 17.62 -2.72
C THR A 196 -17.91 16.11 -2.78
N PRO A 197 -19.00 15.61 -2.15
CA PRO A 197 -19.29 14.18 -2.17
C PRO A 197 -19.51 13.64 -3.58
N ARG A 198 -18.94 12.47 -3.89
CA ARG A 198 -19.16 11.71 -5.12
C ARG A 198 -19.19 10.20 -4.85
N THR A 199 -19.62 9.43 -5.84
CA THR A 199 -19.45 7.97 -5.82
C THR A 199 -17.97 7.64 -5.69
N CYS A 200 -17.64 6.66 -4.85
CA CYS A 200 -16.27 6.17 -4.78
C CYS A 200 -15.90 5.50 -6.11
N GLN A 201 -14.62 5.54 -6.48
CA GLN A 201 -14.09 5.05 -7.74
C GLN A 201 -14.39 3.57 -7.98
N CYS A 202 -14.42 2.78 -6.91
CA CYS A 202 -14.77 1.36 -6.95
C CYS A 202 -16.17 1.02 -6.44
N GLY A 203 -17.07 2.00 -6.48
CA GLY A 203 -18.49 1.85 -6.10
C GLY A 203 -18.76 2.18 -4.63
N GLY A 204 -20.04 2.39 -4.32
CA GLY A 204 -20.47 2.98 -3.04
C GLY A 204 -20.33 4.51 -3.01
N THR A 205 -20.67 5.12 -1.88
CA THR A 205 -20.60 6.58 -1.70
C THR A 205 -19.69 7.01 -0.55
N ALA A 206 -19.22 6.05 0.26
CA ALA A 206 -18.40 6.29 1.42
C ALA A 206 -17.42 5.13 1.62
N GLN A 207 -16.34 5.38 2.33
CA GLN A 207 -15.37 4.36 2.76
C GLN A 207 -14.86 4.67 4.16
N ASN A 208 -14.31 3.65 4.82
CA ASN A 208 -13.52 3.78 6.04
C ASN A 208 -12.10 3.33 5.69
N SER A 209 -11.14 4.27 5.73
CA SER A 209 -9.79 4.03 5.23
C SER A 209 -9.03 3.04 6.11
N TYR A 210 -9.17 3.15 7.43
CA TYR A 210 -8.54 2.26 8.39
C TYR A 210 -9.06 0.83 8.27
N GLN A 211 -10.38 0.62 8.27
CA GLN A 211 -10.97 -0.71 8.16
C GLN A 211 -10.64 -1.39 6.83
N TRP A 212 -10.56 -0.62 5.75
CA TRP A 212 -10.13 -1.13 4.46
C TRP A 212 -8.67 -1.57 4.47
N LEU A 213 -7.77 -0.76 5.02
CA LEU A 213 -6.36 -1.12 5.16
C LEU A 213 -6.19 -2.32 6.08
N LEU A 214 -6.91 -2.39 7.20
CA LEU A 214 -6.88 -3.53 8.10
C LEU A 214 -7.34 -4.83 7.43
N ALA A 215 -8.32 -4.77 6.51
CA ALA A 215 -8.75 -5.93 5.75
C ALA A 215 -7.73 -6.36 4.68
N THR A 216 -6.99 -5.38 4.13
CA THR A 216 -6.02 -5.58 3.03
C THR A 216 -4.64 -6.00 3.54
N LEU A 217 -4.23 -5.36 4.64
CA LEU A 217 -2.98 -5.43 5.37
C LEU A 217 -3.35 -5.68 6.85
N PRO A 218 -3.66 -6.94 7.22
CA PRO A 218 -4.09 -7.27 8.58
C PRO A 218 -3.07 -6.82 9.63
N GLU A 219 -3.43 -6.75 10.91
CA GLU A 219 -2.46 -6.37 11.95
C GLU A 219 -1.21 -7.27 11.89
N PRO A 220 -0.01 -6.73 12.17
CA PRO A 220 1.21 -7.51 12.24
C PRO A 220 1.04 -8.75 13.14
N GLY A 221 1.18 -9.94 12.55
CA GLY A 221 1.05 -11.22 13.26
C GLY A 221 -0.37 -11.78 13.43
N ALA A 222 -1.42 -11.11 12.94
CA ALA A 222 -2.80 -11.62 13.02
C ALA A 222 -3.01 -12.93 12.24
N LEU A 223 -2.33 -13.11 11.10
CA LEU A 223 -2.39 -14.34 10.30
C LEU A 223 -1.74 -15.54 11.01
N ALA A 224 -0.74 -15.31 11.88
CA ALA A 224 -0.12 -16.36 12.68
C ALA A 224 -1.06 -16.90 13.77
N ALA A 225 -2.01 -16.09 14.26
CA ALA A 225 -2.96 -16.49 15.30
C ALA A 225 -4.13 -17.34 14.78
N GLY A 226 -4.53 -17.17 13.51
CA GLY A 226 -5.66 -17.88 12.89
C GLY A 226 -5.42 -19.38 12.64
N GLY A 227 -4.16 -19.80 12.49
CA GLY A 227 -3.78 -21.20 12.28
C GLY A 227 -3.93 -22.10 13.52
N GLY A 228 -4.07 -21.52 14.72
CA GLY A 228 -4.20 -22.27 15.98
C GLY A 228 -5.57 -22.94 16.19
N ALA A 229 -6.63 -22.43 15.55
CA ALA A 229 -7.99 -22.91 15.78
C ALA A 229 -8.30 -24.24 15.06
N LEU A 230 -7.65 -24.53 13.92
CA LEU A 230 -7.85 -25.80 13.20
C LEU A 230 -7.21 -27.01 13.92
N LEU A 231 -6.18 -26.79 14.72
CA LEU A 231 -5.51 -27.86 15.49
C LEU A 231 -6.34 -28.36 16.68
N ALA A 232 -7.31 -27.59 17.18
CA ALA A 232 -8.16 -28.00 18.30
C ALA A 232 -9.26 -29.00 17.90
N LEU A 233 -9.74 -29.00 16.66
CA LEU A 233 -10.76 -29.96 16.19
C LEU A 233 -10.20 -31.35 15.87
N ALA A 234 -8.90 -31.48 15.58
CA ALA A 234 -8.28 -32.77 15.30
C ALA A 234 -8.06 -33.63 16.56
N ALA A 235 -8.13 -33.05 17.77
CA ALA A 235 -7.92 -33.76 19.03
C ALA A 235 -9.19 -34.46 19.57
N VAL A 236 -10.38 -34.10 19.08
CA VAL A 236 -11.66 -34.67 19.55
C VAL A 236 -12.07 -35.93 18.78
N ALA A 237 -11.56 -36.14 17.56
CA ALA A 237 -11.95 -37.28 16.71
C ALA A 237 -11.16 -38.59 16.97
N ARG A 238 -10.29 -38.66 17.98
CA ARG A 238 -9.56 -39.90 18.37
C ARG A 238 -10.07 -40.54 19.67
N ARG A 239 -11.34 -40.34 20.01
CA ARG A 239 -12.01 -41.12 21.04
C ARG A 239 -13.33 -41.65 20.50
N HIS A 240 -13.29 -42.67 19.65
CA HIS A 240 -14.31 -43.72 19.53
C HIS A 240 -13.72 -44.89 18.72
#